data_AF-A0AAD2EY66-F1
#
_entry.id   AF-A0AAD2EY66-F1
#
_cell.length_a   1.000
_cell.length_b   1.000
_cell.length_c   1.000
_cell.angle_alpha   90.00
_cell.angle_beta   90.00
_cell.angle_gamma   90.00
#
_symmetry.space_group_name_H-M   'P 1'
#
loop_
_entity.id
_entity.type
_entity.pdbx_description
1 polymer ?
#
loop_
_entity_poly.entity_id
_entity_poly.type
_entity_poly.pdbx_seq_one_letter_code
_entity_poly.pdbx_strand_id
1 'polypeptide(L)'
;MGFSLGGYTVLELAGARTDVAAFMAFCGSPQADAICHPPEMARAQIDPAVDTTRSPQTEASLARSSASYRDARIQAVFAMAPAVGMAMDATSLGNISIPVSLMAGDADITVPVDTNVRRVARLLPKGDLLLAPGATHYTFMDTCLPGAAPHVPLLCKDNPGVDRDAVHAQAVRRAVDFFAATLPGQT
;
A
#
# COMPACT_ATOMS: atom_id res chain seq x y z
N MET A 1 -8.52 -2.89 -7.53
CA MET A 1 -7.60 -1.78 -7.19
C MET A 1 -7.60 -1.57 -5.68
N GLY A 2 -6.56 -0.96 -5.12
CA GLY A 2 -6.52 -0.66 -3.69
C GLY A 2 -5.51 0.42 -3.33
N PHE A 3 -5.69 1.07 -2.18
CA PHE A 3 -4.83 2.11 -1.63
C PHE A 3 -4.25 1.68 -0.27
N SER A 4 -2.99 2.00 0.02
CA SER A 4 -2.34 1.71 1.31
C SER A 4 -2.36 0.20 1.63
N LEU A 5 -2.90 -0.22 2.78
CA LEU A 5 -3.13 -1.63 3.10
C LEU A 5 -4.06 -2.32 2.08
N GLY A 6 -4.99 -1.60 1.46
CA GLY A 6 -5.77 -2.13 0.34
C GLY A 6 -4.91 -2.37 -0.90
N GLY A 7 -3.84 -1.58 -1.10
CA GLY A 7 -2.81 -1.80 -2.11
C GLY A 7 -2.04 -3.10 -1.86
N TYR A 8 -1.68 -3.36 -0.59
CA TYR A 8 -1.14 -4.64 -0.15
C TYR A 8 -2.11 -5.79 -0.45
N THR A 9 -3.38 -5.65 -0.09
CA THR A 9 -4.39 -6.70 -0.31
C THR A 9 -4.50 -7.08 -1.78
N VAL A 10 -4.59 -6.10 -2.70
CA VAL A 10 -4.70 -6.42 -4.12
C VAL A 10 -3.42 -7.04 -4.69
N LEU A 11 -2.25 -6.76 -4.11
CA LEU A 11 -1.00 -7.44 -4.48
C LEU A 11 -0.99 -8.89 -4.00
N GLU A 12 -1.49 -9.19 -2.80
CA GLU A 12 -1.68 -10.58 -2.36
C GLU A 12 -2.67 -11.34 -3.26
N LEU A 13 -3.77 -10.68 -3.65
CA LEU A 13 -4.72 -11.22 -4.62
C LEU A 13 -4.08 -11.45 -5.99
N ALA A 14 -3.04 -10.70 -6.37
CA ALA A 14 -2.26 -10.94 -7.60
C ALA A 14 -1.26 -12.10 -7.47
N GLY A 15 -0.96 -12.54 -6.24
CA GLY A 15 -0.07 -13.65 -5.94
C GLY A 15 1.16 -13.28 -5.11
N ALA A 16 1.27 -12.04 -4.63
CA ALA A 16 2.23 -11.73 -3.57
C ALA A 16 1.93 -12.57 -2.32
N ARG A 17 2.96 -12.87 -1.54
CA ARG A 17 2.85 -13.56 -0.25
C ARG A 17 3.54 -12.75 0.82
N THR A 18 3.04 -12.90 2.04
CA THR A 18 3.52 -12.14 3.18
C THR A 18 4.50 -12.96 4.01
N ASP A 19 5.64 -12.35 4.30
CA ASP A 19 6.63 -12.81 5.26
C ASP A 19 6.63 -11.87 6.47
N VAL A 20 5.86 -12.26 7.48
CA VAL A 20 5.76 -11.52 8.75
C VAL A 20 7.11 -11.50 9.47
N ALA A 21 7.92 -12.56 9.37
CA ALA A 21 9.21 -12.61 10.04
C ALA A 21 10.19 -11.60 9.41
N ALA A 22 10.20 -11.49 8.07
CA ALA A 22 10.97 -10.48 7.36
C ALA A 22 10.53 -9.05 7.72
N PHE A 23 9.22 -8.80 7.83
CA PHE A 23 8.72 -7.50 8.26
C PHE A 23 9.16 -7.14 9.68
N MET A 24 9.04 -8.08 10.62
CA MET A 24 9.48 -7.87 12.01
C MET A 24 10.99 -7.68 12.11
N ALA A 25 11.77 -8.43 11.32
CA ALA A 25 13.22 -8.25 11.24
C ALA A 25 13.60 -6.87 10.69
N PHE A 26 12.91 -6.39 9.66
CA PHE A 26 13.08 -5.04 9.13
C PHE A 26 12.74 -3.97 10.19
N CYS A 27 11.61 -4.10 10.88
CA CYS A 27 11.22 -3.15 11.92
C CYS A 27 12.12 -3.19 13.17
N GLY A 28 12.84 -4.29 13.39
CA GLY A 28 13.86 -4.40 14.45
C GLY A 28 15.26 -3.95 14.04
N SER A 29 15.48 -3.53 12.78
CA SER A 29 16.81 -3.18 12.27
C SER A 29 17.04 -1.67 12.22
N PRO A 30 18.30 -1.21 12.04
CA PRO A 30 18.60 0.21 11.82
C PRO A 30 18.01 0.80 10.52
N GLN A 31 17.39 -0.02 9.66
CA GLN A 31 16.73 0.40 8.43
C GLN A 31 15.23 0.61 8.60
N ALA A 32 14.67 0.33 9.80
CA ALA A 32 13.27 0.56 10.09
C ALA A 32 12.86 2.00 9.75
N ASP A 33 11.68 2.15 9.16
CA ASP A 33 11.12 3.44 8.79
C ASP A 33 9.69 3.63 9.32
N ALA A 34 9.02 4.69 8.88
CA ALA A 34 7.69 5.07 9.35
C ALA A 34 6.62 3.97 9.21
N ILE A 35 6.76 3.01 8.28
CA ILE A 35 5.76 1.93 8.12
C ILE A 35 5.68 1.01 9.34
N CYS A 36 6.74 0.95 10.16
CA CYS A 36 6.77 0.17 11.38
C CYS A 36 6.00 0.82 12.54
N HIS A 37 5.72 2.13 12.42
CA HIS A 37 5.03 2.93 13.42
C HIS A 37 4.03 3.89 12.75
N PRO A 38 3.02 3.36 12.03
CA PRO A 38 2.12 4.20 11.25
C PRO A 38 1.29 5.10 12.19
N PRO A 39 0.99 6.36 11.79
CA PRO A 39 0.27 7.32 12.63
C PRO A 39 -1.08 6.81 13.19
N GLU A 40 -1.73 5.91 12.47
CA GLU A 40 -3.00 5.27 12.85
C GLU A 40 -2.84 4.40 14.10
N MET A 41 -1.67 3.77 14.30
CA MET A 41 -1.39 2.96 15.49
C MET A 41 -1.25 3.83 16.75
N ALA A 42 -0.81 5.08 16.62
CA ALA A 42 -0.80 6.01 17.76
C ALA A 42 -2.23 6.32 18.26
N ARG A 43 -3.24 6.27 17.37
CA ARG A 43 -4.65 6.45 17.74
C ARG A 43 -5.27 5.23 18.40
N ALA A 44 -4.67 4.05 18.24
CA ALA A 44 -5.17 2.84 18.87
C ALA A 44 -5.13 2.91 20.40
N GLN A 45 -4.35 3.84 20.99
CA GLN A 45 -4.27 4.10 22.44
C GLN A 45 -4.32 2.82 23.26
N ILE A 46 -3.53 1.81 22.83
CA ILE A 46 -3.53 0.52 23.51
C ILE A 46 -3.00 0.78 24.91
N ASP A 47 -3.89 0.65 25.90
CA ASP A 47 -3.56 0.78 27.30
C ASP A 47 -2.41 -0.22 27.60
N PRO A 48 -1.27 0.23 28.16
CA PRO A 48 -0.15 -0.64 28.49
C PRO A 48 -0.52 -1.83 29.39
N ALA A 49 -1.64 -1.75 30.11
CA ALA A 49 -2.17 -2.82 30.93
C ALA A 49 -2.99 -3.87 30.15
N VAL A 50 -3.28 -3.64 28.86
CA VAL A 50 -3.96 -4.62 28.01
C VAL A 50 -3.06 -5.82 27.79
N ASP A 51 -3.60 -7.00 28.07
CA ASP A 51 -2.94 -8.25 27.72
C ASP A 51 -2.77 -8.34 26.20
N THR A 52 -1.52 -8.22 25.76
CA THR A 52 -1.12 -8.33 24.35
C THR A 52 -0.73 -9.77 23.98
N THR A 53 -0.92 -10.72 24.90
CA THR A 53 -0.73 -12.14 24.63
C THR A 53 -1.63 -12.56 23.47
N ARG A 54 -1.04 -13.18 22.46
CA ARG A 54 -1.76 -13.62 21.28
C ARG A 54 -2.69 -14.75 21.66
N SER A 55 -3.97 -14.61 21.33
CA SER A 55 -4.91 -15.72 21.44
C SER A 55 -4.54 -16.86 20.48
N PRO A 56 -4.97 -18.10 20.74
CA PRO A 56 -4.79 -19.21 19.78
C PRO A 56 -5.32 -18.88 18.38
N GLN A 57 -6.38 -18.08 18.27
CA GLN A 57 -6.92 -17.61 16.99
C GLN A 57 -5.97 -16.64 16.28
N THR A 58 -5.32 -15.76 17.03
CA THR A 58 -4.32 -14.82 16.51
C THR A 58 -3.09 -15.59 16.01
N GLU A 59 -2.61 -16.56 16.79
CA GLU A 59 -1.51 -17.43 16.38
C GLU A 59 -1.84 -18.23 15.12
N ALA A 60 -3.03 -18.84 15.07
CA ALA A 60 -3.49 -19.58 13.90
C ALA A 60 -3.64 -18.69 12.66
N SER A 61 -4.04 -17.42 12.83
CA SER A 61 -4.09 -16.44 11.75
C SER A 61 -2.69 -16.11 11.23
N LEU A 62 -1.75 -15.78 12.13
CA LEU A 62 -0.35 -15.48 11.79
C LEU A 62 0.33 -16.66 11.11
N ALA A 63 0.06 -17.89 11.53
CA ALA A 63 0.59 -19.09 10.91
C ALA A 63 0.19 -19.26 9.42
N ARG A 64 -0.92 -18.62 8.99
CA ARG A 64 -1.36 -18.61 7.58
C ARG A 64 -0.98 -17.34 6.83
N SER A 65 -0.25 -16.41 7.44
CA SER A 65 0.11 -15.14 6.79
C SER A 65 0.89 -15.33 5.48
N SER A 66 1.72 -16.38 5.38
CA SER A 66 2.49 -16.70 4.18
C SER A 66 1.77 -17.58 3.16
N ALA A 67 0.51 -17.94 3.41
CA ALA A 67 -0.29 -18.70 2.47
C ALA A 67 -0.51 -17.92 1.16
N SER A 68 -0.79 -18.64 0.08
CA SER A 68 -1.15 -18.01 -1.19
C SER A 68 -2.60 -17.54 -1.17
N TYR A 69 -2.83 -16.23 -1.28
CA TYR A 69 -4.15 -15.63 -1.44
C TYR A 69 -4.47 -15.23 -2.89
N ARG A 70 -3.66 -15.70 -3.85
CA ARG A 70 -3.91 -15.51 -5.29
C ARG A 70 -5.35 -15.92 -5.63
N ASP A 71 -6.13 -14.95 -6.10
CA ASP A 71 -7.46 -15.19 -6.65
C ASP A 71 -7.36 -15.25 -8.19
N ALA A 72 -7.72 -16.40 -8.77
CA ALA A 72 -7.66 -16.61 -10.22
C ALA A 72 -8.66 -15.74 -11.00
N ARG A 73 -9.69 -15.19 -10.34
CA ARG A 73 -10.67 -14.27 -10.95
C ARG A 73 -10.09 -12.87 -11.15
N ILE A 74 -9.04 -12.51 -10.41
CA ILE A 74 -8.37 -11.22 -10.54
C ILE A 74 -7.38 -11.30 -11.71
N GLN A 75 -7.65 -10.52 -12.75
CA GLN A 75 -6.90 -10.53 -14.01
C GLN A 75 -5.92 -9.36 -14.16
N ALA A 76 -6.09 -8.28 -13.38
CA ALA A 76 -5.19 -7.13 -13.38
C ALA A 76 -5.30 -6.38 -12.03
N VAL A 77 -4.22 -5.74 -11.60
CA VAL A 77 -4.17 -4.99 -10.33
C VAL A 77 -3.60 -3.59 -10.50
N PHE A 78 -4.31 -2.61 -9.95
CA PHE A 78 -3.84 -1.25 -9.76
C PHE A 78 -3.69 -0.98 -8.27
N ALA A 79 -2.48 -0.73 -7.78
CA ALA A 79 -2.19 -0.51 -6.36
C ALA A 79 -1.58 0.89 -6.13
N MET A 80 -2.24 1.67 -5.28
CA MET A 80 -1.82 3.01 -4.90
C MET A 80 -1.14 2.99 -3.52
N ALA A 81 0.05 3.55 -3.43
CA ALA A 81 0.88 3.61 -2.22
C ALA A 81 0.82 2.33 -1.38
N PRO A 82 1.06 1.13 -1.95
CA PRO A 82 0.90 -0.13 -1.23
C PRO A 82 1.80 -0.15 0.00
N ALA A 83 1.19 -0.41 1.15
CA ALA A 83 1.87 -0.46 2.45
C ALA A 83 2.61 -1.80 2.65
N VAL A 84 3.46 -1.84 3.68
CA VAL A 84 4.18 -3.03 4.16
C VAL A 84 4.98 -3.78 3.09
N GLY A 85 5.59 -3.06 2.14
CA GLY A 85 6.34 -3.68 1.04
C GLY A 85 7.56 -4.51 1.48
N MET A 86 8.11 -4.26 2.67
CA MET A 86 9.15 -5.10 3.29
C MET A 86 8.62 -6.45 3.79
N ALA A 87 7.30 -6.58 4.00
CA ALA A 87 6.65 -7.85 4.31
C ALA A 87 6.38 -8.71 3.06
N MET A 88 6.44 -8.15 1.86
CA MET A 88 6.15 -8.91 0.64
C MET A 88 7.37 -9.73 0.21
N ASP A 89 7.19 -11.04 0.11
CA ASP A 89 8.22 -11.97 -0.34
C ASP A 89 8.65 -11.67 -1.78
N ALA A 90 9.95 -11.54 -1.98
CA ALA A 90 10.53 -11.19 -3.28
C ALA A 90 10.27 -12.25 -4.35
N THR A 91 10.27 -13.53 -3.97
CA THR A 91 10.04 -14.64 -4.90
C THR A 91 8.59 -14.61 -5.40
N SER A 92 7.63 -14.41 -4.50
CA SER A 92 6.21 -14.33 -4.84
C SER A 92 5.90 -13.13 -5.74
N LEU A 93 6.47 -11.95 -5.45
CA LEU A 93 6.34 -10.76 -6.30
C LEU A 93 6.90 -11.00 -7.71
N GLY A 94 8.07 -11.65 -7.80
CA GLY A 94 8.70 -12.02 -9.07
C GLY A 94 7.93 -13.08 -9.87
N ASN A 95 6.97 -13.79 -9.24
CA ASN A 95 6.14 -14.80 -9.89
C ASN A 95 4.74 -14.27 -10.28
N ILE A 96 4.42 -13.00 -10.00
CA ILE A 96 3.14 -12.42 -10.41
C ILE A 96 3.08 -12.35 -11.95
N SER A 97 2.10 -13.06 -12.51
CA SER A 97 1.93 -13.23 -13.96
C SER A 97 0.88 -12.31 -14.60
N ILE A 98 0.05 -11.65 -13.79
CA ILE A 98 -0.96 -10.71 -14.27
C ILE A 98 -0.39 -9.28 -14.34
N PRO A 99 -0.96 -8.39 -15.18
CA PRO A 99 -0.59 -6.99 -15.18
C PRO A 99 -0.77 -6.33 -13.80
N VAL A 100 0.25 -5.59 -13.38
CA VAL A 100 0.24 -4.77 -12.17
C VAL A 100 0.70 -3.37 -12.52
N SER A 101 -0.09 -2.37 -12.15
CA SER A 101 0.29 -0.96 -12.24
C SER A 101 0.27 -0.33 -10.85
N LEU A 102 1.30 0.46 -10.57
CA LEU A 102 1.58 1.08 -9.28
C LEU A 102 1.54 2.61 -9.42
N MET A 103 1.08 3.27 -8.36
CA MET A 103 1.16 4.72 -8.22
C MET A 103 1.42 5.10 -6.77
N ALA A 104 2.22 6.13 -6.50
CA ALA A 104 2.36 6.71 -5.16
C ALA A 104 2.78 8.18 -5.26
N GLY A 105 2.81 8.90 -4.15
CA GLY A 105 3.46 10.20 -4.07
C GLY A 105 4.94 10.05 -3.77
N ASP A 106 5.81 10.87 -4.36
CA ASP A 106 7.27 10.78 -4.09
C ASP A 106 7.68 11.35 -2.73
N ALA A 107 6.82 12.16 -2.10
CA ALA A 107 7.00 12.73 -0.78
C ALA A 107 6.23 11.96 0.31
N ASP A 108 5.86 10.70 0.04
CA ASP A 108 5.22 9.83 1.01
C ASP A 108 6.22 9.44 2.12
N ILE A 109 6.04 10.05 3.30
CA ILE A 109 6.82 9.75 4.51
C ILE A 109 6.10 8.78 5.46
N THR A 110 4.82 8.47 5.21
CA THR A 110 4.03 7.55 6.05
C THR A 110 4.25 6.11 5.60
N VAL A 111 4.33 5.91 4.29
CA VAL A 111 4.67 4.67 3.61
C VAL A 111 5.86 4.95 2.69
N PRO A 112 7.10 5.04 3.24
CA PRO A 112 8.27 5.48 2.50
C PRO A 112 8.48 4.71 1.19
N VAL A 113 8.63 5.44 0.09
CA VAL A 113 8.57 4.86 -1.25
C VAL A 113 9.64 3.80 -1.51
N ASP A 114 10.83 3.91 -0.92
CA ASP A 114 11.97 3.04 -1.20
C ASP A 114 11.81 1.61 -0.67
N THR A 115 11.25 1.47 0.52
CA THR A 115 10.96 0.21 1.22
C THR A 115 9.58 -0.35 0.86
N ASN A 116 8.73 0.46 0.25
CA ASN A 116 7.38 0.08 -0.18
C ASN A 116 7.26 0.04 -1.71
N VAL A 117 6.60 1.04 -2.33
CA VAL A 117 6.21 0.96 -3.74
C VAL A 117 7.37 0.78 -4.72
N ARG A 118 8.53 1.42 -4.51
CA ARG A 118 9.71 1.25 -5.38
C ARG A 118 10.32 -0.14 -5.21
N ARG A 119 10.30 -0.69 -3.99
CA ARG A 119 10.70 -2.09 -3.76
C ARG A 119 9.79 -3.05 -4.51
N VAL A 120 8.48 -2.89 -4.37
CA VAL A 120 7.49 -3.72 -5.09
C VAL A 120 7.71 -3.62 -6.60
N ALA A 121 7.83 -2.40 -7.14
CA ALA A 121 8.05 -2.17 -8.57
C ALA A 121 9.31 -2.86 -9.10
N ARG A 122 10.43 -2.84 -8.35
CA ARG A 122 11.68 -3.50 -8.73
C ARG A 122 11.60 -5.03 -8.75
N LEU A 123 10.70 -5.62 -7.95
CA LEU A 123 10.56 -7.07 -7.81
C LEU A 123 9.51 -7.67 -8.75
N LEU A 124 8.59 -6.86 -9.28
CA LEU A 124 7.63 -7.30 -10.27
C LEU A 124 8.32 -7.59 -11.63
N PRO A 125 7.90 -8.61 -12.39
CA PRO A 125 8.46 -8.89 -13.73
C PRO A 125 8.33 -7.74 -14.72
N LYS A 126 7.25 -6.95 -14.59
CA LYS A 126 6.96 -5.77 -15.41
C LYS A 126 6.55 -4.61 -14.50
N GLY A 127 7.51 -4.06 -13.77
CA GLY A 127 7.26 -2.91 -12.89
C GLY A 127 6.77 -1.68 -13.67
N ASP A 128 5.50 -1.34 -13.50
CA ASP A 128 4.90 -0.09 -14.00
C ASP A 128 4.58 0.83 -12.82
N LEU A 129 5.45 1.81 -12.55
CA LEU A 129 5.34 2.72 -11.42
C LEU A 129 5.27 4.17 -11.88
N LEU A 130 4.25 4.90 -11.42
CA LEU A 130 4.17 6.35 -11.49
C LEU A 130 4.31 6.98 -10.10
N LEU A 131 5.20 7.96 -9.98
CA LEU A 131 5.31 8.78 -8.78
C LEU A 131 4.74 10.17 -9.06
N ALA A 132 3.75 10.57 -8.28
CA ALA A 132 3.15 11.90 -8.31
C ALA A 132 4.05 12.88 -7.54
N PRO A 133 4.62 13.91 -8.19
CA PRO A 133 5.55 14.83 -7.55
C PRO A 133 4.92 15.60 -6.38
N GLY A 134 5.62 15.65 -5.25
CA GLY A 134 5.23 16.37 -4.03
C GLY A 134 4.10 15.72 -3.24
N ALA A 135 3.33 14.81 -3.84
CA ALA A 135 2.21 14.13 -3.19
C ALA A 135 2.68 13.26 -2.03
N THR A 136 1.84 13.14 -1.01
CA THR A 136 2.08 12.35 0.21
C THR A 136 1.11 11.16 0.26
N HIS A 137 1.22 10.32 1.30
CA HIS A 137 0.31 9.19 1.49
C HIS A 137 -1.17 9.60 1.43
N TYR A 138 -1.52 10.60 2.22
CA TYR A 138 -2.90 11.03 2.40
C TYR A 138 -3.41 11.92 1.26
N THR A 139 -2.56 12.31 0.31
CA THR A 139 -3.00 12.98 -0.92
C THR A 139 -3.95 12.10 -1.73
N PHE A 140 -3.90 10.77 -1.59
CA PHE A 140 -4.82 9.84 -2.24
C PHE A 140 -6.14 9.63 -1.49
N MET A 141 -6.32 10.25 -0.31
CA MET A 141 -7.62 10.32 0.36
C MET A 141 -8.51 11.38 -0.28
N ASP A 142 -9.82 11.22 -0.12
CA ASP A 142 -10.82 12.15 -0.65
C ASP A 142 -10.55 13.59 -0.21
N THR A 143 -11.00 14.54 -1.03
CA THR A 143 -10.89 15.97 -0.71
C THR A 143 -11.71 16.27 0.54
N CYS A 144 -11.05 16.82 1.55
CA CYS A 144 -11.70 17.08 2.83
C CYS A 144 -12.83 18.11 2.70
N LEU A 145 -13.89 17.92 3.48
CA LEU A 145 -14.97 18.90 3.58
C LEU A 145 -14.45 20.27 4.06
N PRO A 146 -15.09 21.37 3.64
CA PRO A 146 -14.76 22.71 4.13
C PRO A 146 -14.73 22.75 5.66
N GLY A 147 -13.65 23.31 6.22
CA GLY A 147 -13.48 23.43 7.67
C GLY A 147 -12.87 22.21 8.37
N ALA A 148 -12.60 21.09 7.69
CA ALA A 148 -11.96 19.92 8.33
C ALA A 148 -10.44 20.10 8.55
N ALA A 149 -9.77 20.90 7.72
CA ALA A 149 -8.31 21.05 7.74
C ALA A 149 -7.70 21.51 9.08
N PRO A 150 -8.33 22.40 9.88
CA PRO A 150 -7.87 22.72 11.22
C PRO A 150 -7.94 21.55 12.22
N HIS A 151 -8.83 20.58 12.00
CA HIS A 151 -9.07 19.46 12.92
C HIS A 151 -8.27 18.21 12.56
N VAL A 152 -8.04 17.97 11.27
CA VAL A 152 -7.32 16.79 10.76
C VAL A 152 -6.29 17.19 9.69
N PRO A 153 -5.32 18.07 10.02
CA PRO A 153 -4.38 18.62 9.04
C PRO A 153 -3.54 17.55 8.34
N LEU A 154 -3.20 16.45 9.03
CA LEU A 154 -2.47 15.32 8.45
C LEU A 154 -3.16 14.74 7.20
N LEU A 155 -4.49 14.72 7.18
CA LEU A 155 -5.28 14.15 6.09
C LEU A 155 -5.69 15.19 5.05
N CYS A 156 -5.78 16.46 5.46
CA CYS A 156 -6.44 17.52 4.69
C CYS A 156 -5.50 18.62 4.17
N LYS A 157 -4.22 18.60 4.56
CA LYS A 157 -3.22 19.55 4.07
C LYS A 157 -2.17 18.81 3.27
N ASP A 158 -2.13 19.10 1.98
CA ASP A 158 -1.07 18.64 1.09
C ASP A 158 0.16 19.56 1.16
N ASN A 159 1.29 19.09 0.64
CA ASN A 159 2.52 19.88 0.54
C ASN A 159 2.33 21.11 -0.36
N PRO A 160 3.12 22.18 -0.16
CA PRO A 160 3.09 23.34 -1.05
C PRO A 160 3.25 22.94 -2.52
N GLY A 161 2.36 23.44 -3.38
CA GLY A 161 2.37 23.15 -4.82
C GLY A 161 1.70 21.85 -5.24
N VAL A 162 1.21 21.04 -4.30
CA VAL A 162 0.40 19.85 -4.61
C VAL A 162 -1.07 20.25 -4.78
N ASP A 163 -1.61 19.95 -5.96
CA ASP A 163 -3.04 19.99 -6.24
C ASP A 163 -3.61 18.58 -6.12
N ARG A 164 -4.34 18.32 -5.02
CA ARG A 164 -4.96 17.03 -4.73
C ARG A 164 -5.88 16.55 -5.85
N ASP A 165 -6.74 17.43 -6.35
CA ASP A 165 -7.72 17.08 -7.37
C ASP A 165 -7.01 16.73 -8.68
N ALA A 166 -5.89 17.40 -9.01
CA ALA A 166 -5.06 17.05 -10.15
C ALA A 166 -4.38 15.67 -9.98
N VAL A 167 -3.87 15.35 -8.78
CA VAL A 167 -3.32 14.01 -8.48
C VAL A 167 -4.39 12.93 -8.59
N HIS A 168 -5.60 13.19 -8.07
CA HIS A 168 -6.74 12.27 -8.20
C HIS A 168 -7.12 12.05 -9.66
N ALA A 169 -7.20 13.13 -10.45
CA ALA A 169 -7.49 13.03 -11.87
C ALA A 169 -6.42 12.24 -12.63
N GLN A 170 -5.14 12.35 -12.23
CA GLN A 170 -4.05 11.53 -12.78
C GLN A 170 -4.22 10.06 -12.41
N ALA A 171 -4.55 9.76 -11.15
CA ALA A 171 -4.81 8.39 -10.68
C ALA A 171 -6.01 7.75 -11.42
N VAL A 172 -7.10 8.50 -11.59
CA VAL A 172 -8.29 8.04 -12.33
C VAL A 172 -7.95 7.73 -13.78
N ARG A 173 -7.30 8.65 -14.50
CA ARG A 173 -6.89 8.43 -15.90
C ARG A 173 -6.01 7.18 -16.02
N ARG A 174 -4.98 7.08 -15.18
CA ARG A 174 -4.06 5.93 -15.17
C ARG A 174 -4.79 4.61 -14.92
N ALA A 175 -5.70 4.58 -13.95
CA ALA A 175 -6.47 3.39 -13.63
C ALA A 175 -7.41 2.98 -14.79
N VAL A 176 -8.13 3.94 -15.38
CA VAL A 176 -9.03 3.71 -16.52
C VAL A 176 -8.24 3.17 -17.71
N ASP A 177 -7.16 3.84 -18.10
CA ASP A 177 -6.32 3.43 -19.23
C ASP A 177 -5.71 2.04 -19.01
N PHE A 178 -5.21 1.78 -17.80
CA PHE A 178 -4.64 0.49 -17.42
C PHE A 178 -5.67 -0.64 -17.50
N PHE A 179 -6.86 -0.47 -16.92
CA PHE A 179 -7.88 -1.52 -16.93
C PHE A 179 -8.48 -1.71 -18.33
N ALA A 180 -8.67 -0.65 -19.10
CA ALA A 180 -9.13 -0.74 -20.49
C ALA A 180 -8.12 -1.51 -21.38
N ALA A 181 -6.83 -1.37 -21.13
CA ALA A 181 -5.78 -2.08 -21.87
C ALA A 181 -5.56 -3.54 -21.44
N THR A 182 -5.98 -3.92 -20.22
CA THR A 182 -5.63 -5.21 -19.61
C THR A 182 -6.80 -6.15 -19.41
N LEU A 183 -8.02 -5.63 -19.31
CA LEU A 183 -9.23 -6.43 -19.17
C LEU A 183 -9.95 -6.54 -20.51
N PRO A 184 -10.53 -7.71 -20.85
CA PRO A 184 -11.37 -7.82 -22.01
C PRO A 184 -12.58 -6.89 -21.84
N GLY A 185 -12.87 -6.08 -22.87
CA GLY A 185 -14.12 -5.33 -22.93
C GLY A 185 -15.30 -6.30 -22.86
N GLN A 186 -16.30 -5.98 -22.04
CA GLN A 186 -17.55 -6.72 -22.08
C GLN A 186 -18.22 -6.39 -23.42
N THR A 187 -18.16 -7.33 -24.37
CA THR A 187 -18.94 -7.32 -25.61
C THR A 187 -20.34 -7.85 -25.35
#